data_AF-A0A7S9LR11-F1
#
_entry.id   AF-A0A7S9LR11-F1
#
_cell.length_a   1.000
_cell.length_b   1.000
_cell.length_c   1.000
_cell.angle_alpha   90.00
_cell.angle_beta   90.00
_cell.angle_gamma   90.00
#
_symmetry.space_group_name_H-M   'P 1'
#
loop_
_entity.id
_entity.type
_entity.pdbx_description
1 polymer ?
#
loop_
_entity_poly.entity_id
_entity_poly.type
_entity_poly.pdbx_seq_one_letter_code
_entity_poly.pdbx_strand_id
1 'polypeptide(L)'
;MTFKDHLPAPTLDTVATVLIAGALSLVAFDFYGQSISPMLGQATLAPVPLANAVISTIFGTGYRPGAEFLHYFAGIIAYPLGWLLVARPIAKTVAPWLGWVVPAVAYGVVLWIFALYVMAHLIAGNPPFLGFTGITWVALWGHILFALVTAGVVAQRERSGQFVTMAEAQPA
;
A
#
# COMPACT_ATOMS: atom_id res chain seq x y z
N MET A 1 -24.31 8.49 5.05
CA MET A 1 -22.97 8.82 5.57
C MET A 1 -22.19 9.53 4.48
N THR A 2 -21.39 10.51 4.87
CA THR A 2 -20.49 11.27 4.00
C THR A 2 -19.07 10.71 4.03
N PHE A 3 -18.20 11.18 3.13
CA PHE A 3 -16.77 10.83 3.16
C PHE A 3 -16.12 11.06 4.53
N LYS A 4 -16.44 12.19 5.18
CA LYS A 4 -15.85 12.55 6.49
C LYS A 4 -16.25 11.57 7.59
N ASP A 5 -17.48 11.05 7.52
CA ASP A 5 -18.01 10.09 8.48
C ASP A 5 -17.20 8.78 8.47
N HIS A 6 -16.58 8.44 7.33
CA HIS A 6 -15.83 7.21 7.15
C HIS A 6 -14.32 7.35 7.41
N LEU A 7 -13.83 8.56 7.71
CA LEU A 7 -12.45 8.76 8.12
C LEU A 7 -12.17 8.03 9.45
N PRO A 8 -10.94 7.55 9.67
CA PRO A 8 -10.57 6.93 10.93
C PRO A 8 -10.54 7.97 12.06
N ALA A 9 -11.04 7.62 13.25
CA ALA A 9 -10.84 8.46 14.42
C ALA A 9 -9.35 8.48 14.82
N PRO A 10 -8.77 9.63 15.24
CA PRO A 10 -7.36 9.73 15.59
C PRO A 10 -7.06 9.14 16.98
N THR A 11 -7.17 7.81 17.11
CA THR A 11 -6.97 7.07 18.37
C THR A 11 -5.72 6.20 18.32
N LEU A 12 -5.28 5.68 19.49
CA LEU A 12 -4.21 4.68 19.56
C LEU A 12 -4.57 3.40 18.78
N ASP A 13 -5.85 3.05 18.72
CA ASP A 13 -6.32 1.93 17.91
C ASP A 13 -6.11 2.15 16.42
N THR A 14 -6.30 3.38 15.93
CA THR A 14 -5.96 3.73 14.54
C THR A 14 -4.47 3.63 14.28
N VAL A 15 -3.62 4.10 15.20
CA VAL A 15 -2.16 3.94 15.09
C VAL A 15 -1.78 2.46 15.03
N ALA A 16 -2.31 1.64 15.95
CA ALA A 16 -2.10 0.20 15.92
C ALA A 16 -2.62 -0.43 14.62
N THR A 17 -3.71 0.11 14.03
CA THR A 17 -4.31 -0.44 12.80
C THR A 17 -3.36 -0.25 11.65
N VAL A 18 -2.83 0.97 11.50
CA VAL A 18 -1.84 1.32 10.49
C VAL A 18 -0.61 0.42 10.62
N LEU A 19 -0.05 0.30 11.84
CA LEU A 19 1.17 -0.47 12.07
C LEU A 19 0.99 -1.97 11.81
N ILE A 20 -0.10 -2.57 12.30
CA ILE A 20 -0.37 -4.01 12.09
C ILE A 20 -0.67 -4.29 10.62
N ALA A 21 -1.55 -3.50 10.00
CA ALA A 21 -1.90 -3.67 8.59
C ALA A 21 -0.67 -3.49 7.69
N GLY A 22 0.12 -2.45 7.96
CA GLY A 22 1.34 -2.15 7.22
C GLY A 22 2.41 -3.23 7.36
N ALA A 23 2.72 -3.65 8.59
CA ALA A 23 3.71 -4.70 8.83
C ALA A 23 3.34 -6.01 8.14
N LEU A 24 2.08 -6.48 8.29
CA LEU A 24 1.63 -7.72 7.66
C LEU A 24 1.60 -7.62 6.13
N SER A 25 1.17 -6.48 5.59
CA SER A 25 1.12 -6.27 4.14
C SER A 25 2.51 -6.18 3.53
N LEU A 26 3.45 -5.53 4.21
CA LEU A 26 4.85 -5.45 3.79
C LEU A 26 5.49 -6.84 3.76
N VAL A 27 5.32 -7.63 4.82
CA VAL A 27 5.81 -9.02 4.88
C VAL A 27 5.20 -9.85 3.75
N ALA A 28 3.89 -9.75 3.51
CA ALA A 28 3.23 -10.47 2.43
C ALA A 28 3.75 -10.07 1.04
N PHE A 29 3.94 -8.77 0.81
CA PHE A 29 4.49 -8.22 -0.43
C PHE A 29 5.92 -8.71 -0.68
N ASP A 30 6.80 -8.59 0.31
CA ASP A 30 8.21 -8.98 0.19
C ASP A 30 8.35 -10.49 0.08
N PHE A 31 7.58 -11.27 0.84
CA PHE A 31 7.57 -12.72 0.72
C PHE A 31 7.10 -13.19 -0.67
N TYR A 32 6.04 -12.58 -1.20
CA TYR A 32 5.59 -12.87 -2.56
C TYR A 32 6.65 -12.48 -3.59
N GLY A 33 7.14 -11.24 -3.54
CA GLY A 33 8.00 -10.66 -4.56
C GLY A 33 9.43 -11.20 -4.57
N GLN A 34 9.99 -11.46 -3.38
CA GLN A 34 11.40 -11.87 -3.21
C GLN A 34 11.56 -13.39 -3.07
N SER A 35 10.51 -14.12 -2.68
CA SER A 35 10.59 -15.57 -2.49
C SER A 35 9.68 -16.34 -3.45
N ILE A 36 8.36 -16.14 -3.39
CA ILE A 36 7.40 -16.96 -4.17
C ILE A 36 7.59 -16.74 -5.67
N SER A 37 7.63 -15.49 -6.13
CA SER A 37 7.73 -15.16 -7.55
C SER A 37 8.98 -15.79 -8.20
N PRO A 38 10.19 -15.65 -7.65
CA PRO A 38 11.38 -16.33 -8.15
C PRO A 38 11.28 -17.87 -8.13
N MET A 39 10.71 -18.45 -7.07
CA MET A 39 10.51 -19.91 -6.98
C MET A 39 9.62 -20.46 -8.11
N LEU A 40 8.72 -19.62 -8.64
CA LEU A 40 7.85 -19.95 -9.76
C LEU A 40 8.47 -19.60 -11.13
N GLY A 41 9.76 -19.27 -11.18
CA GLY A 41 10.46 -18.86 -12.39
C GLY A 41 10.09 -17.47 -12.90
N GLN A 42 9.39 -16.67 -12.09
CA GLN A 42 9.03 -15.28 -12.40
C GLN A 42 10.12 -14.32 -11.90
N ALA A 43 10.00 -13.03 -12.26
CA ALA A 43 10.98 -12.02 -11.87
C ALA A 43 11.02 -11.77 -10.36
N THR A 44 12.20 -11.49 -9.81
CA THR A 44 12.36 -11.04 -8.42
C THR A 44 11.95 -9.57 -8.29
N LEU A 45 11.04 -9.27 -7.35
CA LEU A 45 10.65 -7.91 -7.02
C LEU A 45 11.50 -7.40 -5.86
N ALA A 46 12.44 -6.50 -6.14
CA ALA A 46 13.32 -5.88 -5.15
C ALA A 46 13.02 -4.37 -5.04
N PRO A 47 12.35 -3.90 -3.97
CA PRO A 47 11.92 -2.50 -3.84
C PRO A 47 13.07 -1.53 -3.55
N VAL A 48 14.05 -1.97 -2.76
CA VAL A 48 15.16 -1.11 -2.29
C VAL A 48 16.01 -0.54 -3.43
N PRO A 49 16.42 -1.31 -4.46
CA PRO A 49 17.11 -0.74 -5.63
C PRO A 49 16.35 0.39 -6.31
N LEU A 50 15.01 0.26 -6.43
CA LEU A 50 14.18 1.31 -7.03
C LEU A 50 14.12 2.55 -6.13
N ALA A 51 13.90 2.37 -4.83
CA ALA A 51 13.94 3.46 -3.86
C ALA A 51 15.29 4.19 -3.86
N ASN A 52 16.39 3.44 -4.02
CA ASN A 52 17.72 4.02 -4.13
C ASN A 52 17.93 4.78 -5.44
N ALA A 53 17.33 4.34 -6.55
CA ALA A 53 17.32 5.07 -7.81
C ALA A 53 16.57 6.41 -7.67
N VAL A 54 15.41 6.41 -7.01
CA VAL A 54 14.67 7.64 -6.69
C VAL A 54 15.53 8.61 -5.88
N ILE A 55 16.17 8.13 -4.81
CA ILE A 55 17.07 8.95 -3.98
C ILE A 55 18.23 9.50 -4.81
N SER A 56 18.85 8.66 -5.65
CA SER A 56 19.94 9.07 -6.52
C SER A 56 19.51 10.15 -7.51
N THR A 57 18.29 10.09 -8.04
CA THR A 57 17.79 11.11 -8.96
C THR A 57 17.50 12.44 -8.26
N ILE A 58 16.98 12.41 -7.03
CA ILE A 58 16.63 13.63 -6.29
C ILE A 58 17.86 14.31 -5.69
N PHE A 59 18.80 13.53 -5.14
CA PHE A 59 19.92 14.04 -4.36
C PHE A 59 21.28 13.93 -5.07
N GLY A 60 21.30 13.39 -6.30
CA GLY A 60 22.52 13.20 -7.10
C GLY A 60 23.42 12.04 -6.63
N THR A 61 23.09 11.39 -5.53
CA THR A 61 23.83 10.24 -4.99
C THR A 61 22.90 9.23 -4.33
N GLY A 62 23.19 7.94 -4.50
CA GLY A 62 22.43 6.88 -3.84
C GLY A 62 22.73 6.83 -2.33
N TYR A 63 21.72 6.46 -1.54
CA TYR A 63 21.87 6.25 -0.10
C TYR A 63 21.02 5.07 0.34
N ARG A 64 21.66 3.89 0.42
CA ARG A 64 20.95 2.63 0.71
C ARG A 64 20.16 2.64 2.02
N PRO A 65 20.69 3.12 3.17
CA PRO A 65 19.88 3.18 4.39
C PRO A 65 18.61 4.02 4.23
N GLY A 66 18.67 5.10 3.45
CA GLY A 66 17.50 5.91 3.09
C GLY A 66 16.52 5.16 2.20
N ALA A 67 17.01 4.34 1.26
CA ALA A 67 16.17 3.51 0.39
C ALA A 67 15.43 2.41 1.18
N GLU A 68 16.12 1.76 2.11
CA GLU A 68 15.53 0.81 3.06
C GLU A 68 14.46 1.51 3.91
N PHE A 69 14.79 2.67 4.49
CA PHE A 69 13.82 3.47 5.25
C PHE A 69 12.59 3.84 4.41
N LEU A 70 12.77 4.28 3.17
CA LEU A 70 11.67 4.64 2.27
C LEU A 70 10.76 3.44 1.99
N HIS A 71 11.35 2.25 1.77
CA HIS A 71 10.59 1.01 1.61
C HIS A 71 9.74 0.69 2.84
N TYR A 72 10.34 0.67 4.03
CA TYR A 72 9.61 0.41 5.28
C TYR A 72 8.57 1.48 5.59
N PHE A 73 8.89 2.76 5.40
CA PHE A 73 7.97 3.86 5.65
C PHE A 73 6.78 3.81 4.69
N ALA A 74 7.02 3.60 3.40
CA ALA A 74 5.95 3.47 2.41
C ALA A 74 5.03 2.29 2.73
N GLY A 75 5.61 1.11 2.99
CA GLY A 75 4.86 -0.11 3.27
C GLY A 75 4.15 -0.15 4.62
N ILE A 76 4.77 0.34 5.69
CA ILE A 76 4.20 0.25 7.03
C ILE A 76 3.25 1.42 7.34
N ILE A 77 3.54 2.61 6.80
CA ILE A 77 2.85 3.84 7.18
C ILE A 77 2.06 4.42 6.01
N ALA A 78 2.73 4.79 4.91
CA ALA A 78 2.11 5.61 3.87
C ALA A 78 0.96 4.87 3.14
N TYR A 79 1.20 3.63 2.72
CA TYR A 79 0.19 2.88 1.96
C TYR A 79 -1.01 2.43 2.80
N PRO A 80 -0.87 1.98 4.07
CA PRO A 80 -2.03 1.75 4.94
C PRO A 80 -2.80 3.04 5.24
N LEU A 81 -2.12 4.17 5.42
CA LEU A 81 -2.80 5.47 5.55
C LEU A 81 -3.54 5.87 4.29
N GLY A 82 -2.97 5.66 3.10
CA GLY A 82 -3.68 5.90 1.84
C GLY A 82 -4.96 5.07 1.71
N TRP A 83 -4.96 3.83 2.23
CA TRP A 83 -6.18 3.04 2.32
C TRP A 83 -7.20 3.68 3.27
N LEU A 84 -6.81 3.99 4.51
CA LEU A 84 -7.71 4.49 5.54
C LEU A 84 -8.24 5.90 5.28
N LEU A 85 -7.43 6.78 4.69
CA LEU A 85 -7.74 8.19 4.51
C LEU A 85 -8.36 8.48 3.13
N VAL A 86 -8.17 7.61 2.14
CA VAL A 86 -8.60 7.87 0.76
C VAL A 86 -9.45 6.73 0.23
N ALA A 87 -8.88 5.55 -0.01
CA ALA A 87 -9.55 4.49 -0.76
C ALA A 87 -10.80 3.94 -0.05
N ARG A 88 -10.69 3.61 1.25
CA ARG A 88 -11.81 3.08 2.04
C ARG A 88 -12.93 4.11 2.22
N PRO A 89 -12.67 5.36 2.63
CA PRO A 89 -13.72 6.37 2.75
C PRO A 89 -14.44 6.64 1.41
N ILE A 90 -13.71 6.71 0.30
CA ILE A 90 -14.33 6.83 -1.03
C ILE A 90 -15.24 5.63 -1.29
N ALA A 91 -14.72 4.40 -1.16
CA ALA A 91 -15.48 3.19 -1.44
C ALA A 91 -16.75 3.06 -0.59
N LYS A 92 -16.66 3.33 0.72
CA LYS A 92 -17.82 3.31 1.64
C LYS A 92 -18.85 4.39 1.30
N THR A 93 -18.42 5.51 0.72
CA THR A 93 -19.33 6.59 0.30
C THR A 93 -20.01 6.29 -1.03
N VAL A 94 -19.25 5.86 -2.05
CA VAL A 94 -19.74 5.82 -3.44
C VAL A 94 -20.23 4.44 -3.88
N ALA A 95 -19.69 3.37 -3.28
CA ALA A 95 -19.99 2.00 -3.67
C ALA A 95 -19.96 1.02 -2.47
N PRO A 96 -20.72 1.28 -1.39
CA PRO A 96 -20.68 0.46 -0.16
C PRO A 96 -21.06 -1.01 -0.38
N TRP A 97 -21.84 -1.32 -1.41
CA TRP A 97 -22.25 -2.69 -1.76
C TRP A 97 -21.12 -3.57 -2.28
N LEU A 98 -19.97 -3.01 -2.66
CA LEU A 98 -18.81 -3.76 -3.15
C LEU A 98 -17.99 -4.44 -2.05
N GLY A 99 -18.32 -4.18 -0.77
CA GLY A 99 -17.51 -4.64 0.36
C GLY A 99 -16.10 -4.04 0.33
N TRP A 100 -15.12 -4.76 0.91
CA TRP A 100 -13.73 -4.28 1.00
C TRP A 100 -12.80 -4.89 -0.05
N VAL A 101 -13.13 -6.07 -0.60
CA VAL A 101 -12.24 -6.81 -1.51
C VAL A 101 -12.06 -6.07 -2.84
N VAL A 102 -13.17 -5.67 -3.49
CA VAL A 102 -13.10 -5.00 -4.80
C VAL A 102 -12.37 -3.65 -4.70
N PRO A 103 -12.67 -2.76 -3.73
CA PRO A 103 -11.89 -1.54 -3.56
C PRO A 103 -10.42 -1.79 -3.21
N ALA A 104 -10.09 -2.86 -2.49
CA ALA A 104 -8.70 -3.21 -2.18
C ALA A 104 -7.93 -3.62 -3.44
N VAL A 105 -8.52 -4.41 -4.33
CA VAL A 105 -7.91 -4.73 -5.63
C VAL A 105 -7.67 -3.45 -6.44
N ALA A 106 -8.68 -2.58 -6.54
CA ALA A 106 -8.52 -1.30 -7.24
C ALA A 106 -7.44 -0.42 -6.61
N TYR A 107 -7.36 -0.38 -5.28
CA TYR A 107 -6.31 0.34 -4.56
C TYR A 107 -4.92 -0.24 -4.82
N GLY A 108 -4.78 -1.57 -4.87
CA GLY A 108 -3.54 -2.23 -5.26
C GLY A 108 -3.08 -1.85 -6.67
N VAL A 109 -4.01 -1.74 -7.63
CA VAL A 109 -3.69 -1.24 -8.99
C VAL A 109 -3.22 0.23 -8.94
N VAL A 110 -3.84 1.08 -8.12
CA VAL A 110 -3.41 2.47 -7.93
C VAL A 110 -2.00 2.53 -7.33
N LEU A 111 -1.70 1.69 -6.33
CA LEU A 111 -0.35 1.62 -5.76
C LEU A 111 0.68 1.14 -6.78
N TRP A 112 0.34 0.17 -7.63
CA TRP A 112 1.19 -0.28 -8.73
C TRP A 112 1.47 0.83 -9.75
N ILE A 113 0.45 1.60 -10.14
CA ILE A 113 0.62 2.78 -11.01
C ILE A 113 1.52 3.80 -10.32
N PHE A 114 1.29 4.09 -9.04
CA PHE A 114 2.11 5.02 -8.28
C PHE A 114 3.58 4.57 -8.23
N ALA A 115 3.84 3.30 -7.90
CA ALA A 115 5.20 2.78 -7.80
C ALA A 115 5.93 2.76 -9.15
N LEU A 116 5.29 2.24 -10.21
CA LEU A 116 5.99 2.01 -11.48
C LEU A 116 5.88 3.15 -12.48
N TYR A 117 4.78 3.90 -12.49
CA TYR A 117 4.64 5.05 -13.38
C TYR A 117 5.14 6.32 -12.71
N VAL A 118 4.68 6.63 -11.49
CA VAL A 118 5.10 7.87 -10.82
C VAL A 118 6.54 7.76 -10.32
N MET A 119 6.83 6.82 -9.41
CA MET A 119 8.14 6.75 -8.78
C MET A 119 9.22 6.23 -9.73
N ALA A 120 8.98 5.12 -10.44
CA ALA A 120 10.02 4.56 -11.31
C ALA A 120 10.24 5.36 -12.60
N HIS A 121 9.17 5.79 -13.27
CA HIS A 121 9.28 6.48 -14.54
C HIS A 121 9.41 8.01 -14.38
N LEU A 122 8.42 8.68 -13.79
CA LEU A 122 8.43 10.15 -13.71
C LEU A 122 9.54 10.69 -12.79
N ILE A 123 9.84 9.99 -11.69
CA ILE A 123 10.88 10.44 -10.74
C ILE A 123 12.25 9.81 -11.06
N ALA A 124 12.35 8.48 -11.14
CA ALA A 124 13.65 7.82 -11.33
C ALA A 124 14.10 7.69 -12.80
N GLY A 125 13.28 8.08 -13.79
CA GLY A 125 13.67 8.11 -15.20
C GLY A 125 13.72 6.74 -15.90
N ASN A 126 13.18 5.69 -15.30
CA ASN A 126 13.07 4.37 -15.95
C ASN A 126 12.03 4.40 -17.08
N PRO A 127 12.01 3.40 -17.99
CA PRO A 127 10.91 3.26 -18.94
C PRO A 127 9.55 3.15 -18.23
N PRO A 128 8.44 3.64 -18.83
CA PRO A 128 7.10 3.48 -18.28
C PRO A 128 6.82 2.04 -17.90
N PHE A 129 6.36 1.82 -16.67
CA PHE A 129 6.11 0.49 -16.13
C PHE A 129 7.30 -0.46 -16.26
N LEU A 130 8.54 0.04 -16.18
CA LEU A 130 9.78 -0.74 -16.36
C LEU A 130 9.81 -1.50 -17.71
N GLY A 131 9.16 -0.95 -18.74
CA GLY A 131 9.09 -1.54 -20.08
C GLY A 131 8.14 -2.73 -20.19
N PHE A 132 7.16 -2.86 -19.29
CA PHE A 132 6.21 -4.00 -19.25
C PHE A 132 6.89 -5.37 -19.20
N THR A 133 8.02 -5.44 -18.49
CA THR A 133 8.80 -6.66 -18.27
C THR A 133 8.13 -7.58 -17.22
N GLY A 134 8.74 -8.73 -16.92
CA GLY A 134 8.25 -9.63 -15.87
C GLY A 134 8.06 -8.94 -14.51
N ILE A 135 8.95 -7.99 -14.16
CA ILE A 135 8.87 -7.21 -12.91
C ILE A 135 7.57 -6.41 -12.84
N THR A 136 7.08 -5.89 -13.97
CA THR A 136 5.84 -5.11 -14.04
C THR A 136 4.65 -5.89 -13.51
N TRP A 137 4.52 -7.15 -13.91
CA TRP A 137 3.38 -8.00 -13.59
C TRP A 137 3.50 -8.59 -12.19
N VAL A 138 4.72 -8.95 -11.77
CA VAL A 138 4.99 -9.34 -10.39
C VAL A 138 4.68 -8.17 -9.45
N ALA A 139 5.09 -6.94 -9.79
CA ALA A 139 4.74 -5.77 -9.00
C ALA A 139 3.23 -5.54 -8.92
N LEU A 140 2.47 -5.74 -10.02
CA LEU A 140 1.01 -5.60 -10.01
C LEU A 140 0.37 -6.53 -8.97
N TRP A 141 0.68 -7.82 -9.05
CA TRP A 141 0.16 -8.80 -8.10
C TRP A 141 0.66 -8.57 -6.68
N GLY A 142 1.90 -8.13 -6.51
CA GLY A 142 2.45 -7.73 -5.22
C GLY A 142 1.62 -6.62 -4.57
N HIS A 143 1.34 -5.53 -5.30
CA HIS A 143 0.56 -4.41 -4.75
C HIS A 143 -0.91 -4.77 -4.52
N ILE A 144 -1.51 -5.63 -5.34
CA ILE A 144 -2.85 -6.18 -5.09
C ILE A 144 -2.86 -7.00 -3.79
N LEU A 145 -1.89 -7.91 -3.61
CA LEU A 145 -1.75 -8.70 -2.39
C LEU A 145 -1.56 -7.80 -1.17
N PHE A 146 -0.68 -6.81 -1.26
CA PHE A 146 -0.46 -5.82 -0.22
C PHE A 146 -1.78 -5.14 0.19
N ALA A 147 -2.53 -4.62 -0.78
CA ALA A 147 -3.77 -3.91 -0.53
C ALA A 147 -4.86 -4.82 0.05
N LEU A 148 -4.94 -6.07 -0.39
CA LEU A 148 -5.85 -7.07 0.16
C LEU A 148 -5.53 -7.40 1.62
N VAL A 149 -4.25 -7.55 1.97
CA VAL A 149 -3.83 -7.78 3.37
C VAL A 149 -4.15 -6.56 4.22
N THR A 150 -3.83 -5.35 3.74
CA THR A 150 -4.13 -4.09 4.44
C THR A 150 -5.63 -3.97 4.73
N ALA A 151 -6.45 -4.12 3.69
CA ALA A 151 -7.90 -4.01 3.80
C ALA A 151 -8.50 -5.13 4.67
N GLY A 152 -7.98 -6.35 4.57
CA GLY A 152 -8.40 -7.50 5.37
C GLY A 152 -8.14 -7.30 6.86
N VAL A 153 -6.96 -6.80 7.23
CA VAL A 153 -6.64 -6.45 8.62
C VAL A 153 -7.57 -5.35 9.13
N VAL A 154 -7.75 -4.27 8.36
CA VAL A 154 -8.67 -3.18 8.73
C VAL A 154 -10.10 -3.69 8.91
N ALA A 155 -10.60 -4.51 7.99
CA ALA A 155 -11.94 -5.08 8.08
C ALA A 155 -12.10 -6.01 9.29
N GLN A 156 -11.06 -6.77 9.65
CA GLN A 156 -11.05 -7.61 10.85
C GLN A 156 -11.07 -6.76 12.12
N ARG A 157 -10.28 -5.68 12.19
CA ARG A 157 -10.25 -4.78 13.36
C ARG A 157 -11.53 -3.97 13.52
N GLU A 158 -12.17 -3.58 12.42
CA GLU A 158 -13.50 -2.94 12.43
C GLU A 158 -14.54 -3.91 13.04
N ARG A 159 -14.52 -5.18 12.62
CA ARG A 159 -15.43 -6.22 13.15
C ARG A 159 -15.20 -6.54 14.63
N SER A 160 -13.97 -6.40 15.13
CA SER A 160 -13.64 -6.62 16.55
C SER A 160 -13.84 -5.38 17.42
N GLY A 161 -14.31 -4.26 16.87
CA GLY A 161 -14.47 -2.99 17.59
C GLY A 161 -13.14 -2.31 17.94
N GLN A 162 -12.03 -2.77 17.35
CA GLN A 162 -10.68 -2.25 17.56
C GLN A 162 -10.26 -1.21 16.51
N PHE A 163 -11.23 -0.71 15.75
CA PHE A 163 -11.09 0.37 14.80
C PHE A 163 -12.45 1.06 14.71
N VAL A 164 -12.46 2.38 14.87
CA VAL A 164 -13.68 3.20 14.82
C VAL A 164 -13.48 4.40 13.90
N THR A 165 -14.56 4.77 13.23
CA THR A 165 -14.63 5.94 12.35
C THR A 165 -14.98 7.21 13.13
N MET A 166 -14.82 8.37 12.49
CA MET A 166 -15.19 9.67 13.08
C MET A 166 -16.66 9.71 13.51
N ALA A 167 -17.56 9.08 12.74
CA ALA A 167 -18.99 9.02 13.08
C ALA A 167 -19.28 8.17 14.32
N GLU A 168 -18.49 7.12 14.57
CA GLU A 168 -18.66 6.23 15.73
C GLU A 168 -18.02 6.78 17.01
N ALA A 169 -17.05 7.69 16.87
CA ALA A 169 -16.33 8.30 17.98
C ALA A 169 -17.05 9.51 18.62
N GLN A 170 -18.11 10.02 18.00
CA GLN A 170 -18.86 11.17 18.51
C GLN A 170 -19.83 10.75 19.63
N PRO A 171 -19.82 11.43 20.80
CA PRO A 171 -20.81 11.15 21.83
C PRO A 171 -22.22 11.50 21.32
N ALA A 172 -23.18 10.65 21.68
CA ALA A 172 -24.60 10.85 21.38
C ALA A 172 -25.16 12.13 22.03
#